data_AF-A0A935J3Z7-F1
#
_entry.id   AF-A0A935J3Z7-F1
#
_cell.length_a   1.000
_cell.length_b   1.000
_cell.length_c   1.000
_cell.angle_alpha   90.00
_cell.angle_beta   90.00
_cell.angle_gamma   90.00
#
_symmetry.space_group_name_H-M   'P 1'
#
loop_
_entity.id
_entity.type
_entity.pdbx_description
1 polymer ?
#
loop_
_entity_poly.entity_id
_entity_poly.type
_entity_poly.pdbx_seq_one_letter_code
_entity_poly.pdbx_strand_id
1 'polypeptide(L)'
;MAHPSRRANFTDIGEALNPTFFIENQVPGSVNKHHDIAPEGSAATIIRHVTDGIQLALKYRLPGRLQDFILEHHGTLITRYQYGQAMEAANGM
;
A
#
# COMPACT_ATOMS: atom_id res chain seq x y z
N MET A 1 25.31 -7.07 6.83
CA MET A 1 24.70 -6.48 5.61
C MET A 1 23.40 -7.22 5.34
N ALA A 2 22.25 -6.54 5.27
CA ALA A 2 20.97 -7.20 5.01
C ALA A 2 20.78 -7.43 3.51
N HIS A 3 20.44 -8.67 3.13
CA HIS A 3 20.23 -9.10 1.74
C HIS A 3 19.09 -8.30 1.08
N PRO A 4 19.21 -7.87 -0.20
CA PRO A 4 18.21 -7.05 -0.90
C PRO A 4 16.80 -7.64 -0.91
N SER A 5 16.67 -8.96 -0.95
CA SER A 5 15.38 -9.67 -0.90
C SER A 5 14.63 -9.54 0.43
N ARG A 6 15.30 -9.22 1.54
CA ARG A 6 14.61 -9.01 2.83
C ARG A 6 14.03 -7.61 2.96
N ARG A 7 14.54 -6.62 2.22
CA ARG A 7 14.08 -5.23 2.32
C ARG A 7 12.68 -5.06 1.74
N ALA A 8 12.40 -5.68 0.59
CA ALA A 8 11.08 -5.66 -0.02
C ALA A 8 9.99 -6.23 0.92
N ASN A 9 10.27 -7.36 1.59
CA ASN A 9 9.28 -7.96 2.48
C ASN A 9 8.89 -7.08 3.69
N PHE A 10 9.76 -6.16 4.12
CA PHE A 10 9.47 -5.31 5.27
C PHE A 10 8.86 -3.97 4.89
N THR A 11 9.14 -3.42 3.71
CA THR A 11 8.51 -2.16 3.26
C THR A 11 7.00 -2.31 3.15
N ASP A 12 6.55 -3.49 2.72
CA ASP A 12 5.15 -3.74 2.38
C ASP A 12 4.41 -4.47 3.52
N ILE A 13 5.00 -4.57 4.72
CA ILE A 13 4.41 -5.34 5.85
C ILE A 13 3.03 -4.82 6.27
N GLY A 14 2.71 -3.55 6.01
CA GLY A 14 1.40 -2.97 6.29
C GLY A 14 0.27 -3.54 5.43
N GLU A 15 0.58 -4.08 4.25
CA GLU A 15 -0.41 -4.70 3.36
C GLU A 15 -1.09 -5.91 4.01
N ALA A 16 -0.41 -6.57 4.95
CA ALA A 16 -0.93 -7.70 5.70
C ALA A 16 -2.21 -7.36 6.50
N LEU A 17 -2.47 -6.07 6.79
CA LEU A 17 -3.71 -5.66 7.45
C LEU A 17 -4.90 -5.56 6.48
N ASN A 18 -4.65 -5.43 5.18
CA ASN A 18 -5.69 -5.32 4.14
C ASN A 18 -5.31 -6.11 2.87
N PRO A 19 -4.96 -7.40 2.95
CA PRO A 19 -4.23 -8.12 1.89
C PRO A 19 -4.98 -8.13 0.55
N THR A 20 -6.30 -8.25 0.57
CA THR A 20 -7.13 -8.26 -0.65
C THR A 20 -7.13 -6.96 -1.46
N PHE A 21 -6.59 -5.86 -0.92
CA PHE A 21 -6.42 -4.57 -1.63
C PHE A 21 -5.11 -4.51 -2.44
N PHE A 22 -4.28 -5.54 -2.40
CA PHE A 22 -2.98 -5.57 -3.06
C PHE A 22 -2.99 -6.74 -4.05
N ILE A 23 -2.67 -6.46 -5.31
CA ILE A 23 -2.89 -7.38 -6.44
C ILE A 23 -2.08 -8.67 -6.30
N GLU A 24 -0.88 -8.58 -5.74
CA GLU A 24 0.01 -9.70 -5.40
C GLU A 24 -0.57 -10.64 -4.35
N ASN A 25 -1.51 -10.14 -3.55
CA ASN A 25 -2.14 -10.85 -2.43
C ASN A 25 -3.57 -11.32 -2.79
N GLN A 26 -4.08 -11.00 -3.98
CA GLN A 26 -5.39 -11.44 -4.46
C GLN A 26 -5.35 -12.89 -4.96
N VAL A 27 -6.37 -13.67 -4.58
CA VAL A 27 -6.55 -15.04 -5.12
C VAL A 27 -6.99 -14.92 -6.59
N PRO A 28 -6.39 -15.67 -7.53
CA PRO A 28 -6.82 -15.66 -8.92
C PRO A 28 -8.33 -15.92 -9.06
N GLY A 29 -9.03 -15.06 -9.82
CA GLY A 29 -10.48 -15.13 -10.00
C GLY A 29 -11.31 -14.50 -8.87
N SER A 30 -10.69 -13.92 -7.85
CA SER A 30 -11.40 -13.14 -6.83
C SER A 30 -11.88 -11.79 -7.36
N VAL A 31 -12.95 -11.26 -6.74
CA VAL A 31 -13.48 -9.93 -7.08
C VAL A 31 -12.48 -8.87 -6.64
N ASN A 32 -12.15 -7.96 -7.56
CA ASN A 32 -11.29 -6.83 -7.27
C ASN A 32 -12.05 -5.79 -6.44
N LYS A 33 -11.69 -5.66 -5.15
CA LYS A 33 -12.32 -4.72 -4.20
C LYS A 33 -12.24 -3.26 -4.63
N HIS A 34 -11.28 -2.91 -5.49
CA HIS A 34 -11.14 -1.55 -6.01
C HIS A 34 -12.29 -1.11 -6.92
N HIS A 35 -13.05 -2.06 -7.50
CA HIS A 35 -14.19 -1.74 -8.36
C HIS A 35 -15.44 -1.34 -7.57
N ASP A 36 -15.55 -1.75 -6.31
CA ASP A 36 -16.74 -1.55 -5.48
C ASP A 36 -16.63 -0.32 -4.54
N ILE A 37 -15.54 0.45 -4.65
CA ILE A 37 -15.26 1.60 -3.78
C ILE A 37 -14.86 2.83 -4.59
N ALA A 38 -15.13 4.01 -4.02
CA ALA A 38 -14.70 5.27 -4.63
C ALA A 38 -13.17 5.32 -4.77
N PRO A 39 -12.62 5.93 -5.85
CA PRO A 39 -11.19 6.03 -6.08
C PRO A 39 -10.42 6.62 -4.90
N GLU A 40 -11.01 7.60 -4.19
CA GLU A 40 -10.44 8.22 -2.99
C GLU A 40 -10.31 7.22 -1.84
N GLY A 41 -11.33 6.38 -1.62
CA GLY A 41 -11.29 5.33 -0.60
C GLY A 41 -10.29 4.23 -0.92
N SER A 42 -10.17 3.89 -2.21
CA SER A 42 -9.12 2.99 -2.71
C SER A 42 -7.74 3.57 -2.47
N ALA A 43 -7.52 4.83 -2.84
CA ALA A 43 -6.24 5.52 -2.70
C ALA A 43 -5.84 5.63 -1.23
N ALA A 44 -6.78 6.01 -0.35
CA ALA A 44 -6.55 6.08 1.08
C ALA A 44 -6.14 4.73 1.67
N THR A 45 -6.77 3.63 1.25
CA THR A 45 -6.39 2.28 1.73
C THR A 45 -5.00 1.88 1.26
N ILE A 46 -4.67 2.17 -0.01
CA ILE A 46 -3.32 1.92 -0.54
C ILE A 46 -2.32 2.76 0.24
N ILE A 47 -2.47 4.07 0.34
CA ILE A 47 -1.51 4.95 1.05
C ILE A 47 -1.34 4.55 2.53
N ARG A 48 -2.42 4.11 3.19
CA ARG A 48 -2.40 3.73 4.61
C ARG A 48 -1.45 2.56 4.91
N HIS A 49 -1.12 1.70 3.95
CA HIS A 49 -0.21 0.57 4.21
C HIS A 49 1.15 1.03 4.76
N VAL A 50 1.62 2.24 4.39
CA VAL A 50 2.88 2.79 4.93
C VAL A 50 2.76 3.03 6.43
N THR A 51 1.70 3.72 6.87
CA THR A 51 1.46 4.00 8.29
C THR A 51 1.15 2.74 9.08
N ASP A 52 0.40 1.80 8.48
CA ASP A 52 0.12 0.48 9.07
C ASP A 52 1.42 -0.32 9.23
N GLY A 53 2.31 -0.26 8.24
CA GLY A 53 3.64 -0.86 8.25
C GLY A 53 4.52 -0.31 9.37
N ILE A 54 4.50 1.01 9.59
CA ILE A 54 5.21 1.63 10.72
C ILE A 54 4.65 1.20 12.08
N GLN A 55 3.33 1.13 12.22
CA GLN A 55 2.72 0.65 13.46
C GLN A 55 3.15 -0.80 13.78
N LEU A 56 3.17 -1.67 12.75
CA LEU A 56 3.66 -3.04 12.89
C LEU A 56 5.16 -3.07 13.20
N ALA A 57 5.97 -2.26 12.53
CA ALA A 57 7.42 -2.20 12.75
C ALA A 57 7.76 -1.78 14.19
N LEU A 58 7.05 -0.78 14.73
CA LEU A 58 7.18 -0.36 16.12
C LEU A 58 6.74 -1.45 17.09
N LYS A 59 5.58 -2.07 16.85
CA LYS A 59 5.04 -3.17 17.67
C LYS A 59 6.01 -4.34 17.79
N TYR A 60 6.66 -4.71 16.69
CA TYR A 60 7.62 -5.82 16.63
C TYR A 60 9.08 -5.38 16.82
N ARG A 61 9.31 -4.11 17.20
CA ARG A 61 10.64 -3.55 17.51
C ARG A 61 11.64 -3.74 16.37
N LEU A 62 11.22 -3.55 15.14
CA LEU A 62 12.12 -3.61 13.98
C LEU A 62 13.17 -2.48 14.08
N PRO A 63 14.43 -2.73 13.65
CA PRO A 63 15.48 -1.72 13.60
C PRO A 63 15.04 -0.43 12.91
N GLY A 64 15.49 0.73 13.41
CA GLY A 64 15.15 2.04 12.85
C GLY A 64 15.38 2.14 11.35
N ARG A 65 16.49 1.59 10.85
CA ARG A 65 16.79 1.56 9.41
C ARG A 65 15.72 0.84 8.55
N LEU A 66 15.02 -0.16 9.09
CA LEU A 66 13.89 -0.79 8.39
C LEU A 66 12.64 0.09 8.44
N GLN A 67 12.43 0.83 9.53
CA GLN A 67 11.35 1.82 9.64
C GLN A 67 11.55 2.95 8.61
N ASP A 68 12.78 3.44 8.45
CA ASP A 68 13.12 4.45 7.45
C ASP A 68 12.76 3.96 6.03
N PHE A 69 13.11 2.71 5.69
CA PHE A 69 12.72 2.14 4.39
C PHE A 69 11.20 2.04 4.21
N ILE A 70 10.44 1.69 5.26
CA ILE A 70 8.98 1.69 5.20
C ILE A 70 8.45 3.10 4.92
N LEU A 71 9.00 4.15 5.53
CA LEU A 71 8.55 5.52 5.28
C LEU A 71 8.93 6.05 3.89
N GLU A 72 10.09 5.64 3.36
CA GLU A 72 10.68 6.25 2.17
C GLU A 72 10.32 5.57 0.85
N HIS A 73 9.92 4.29 0.84
CA HIS A 73 9.86 3.50 -0.40
C HIS A 73 8.85 4.02 -1.45
N HIS A 74 7.78 4.70 -1.02
CA HIS A 74 6.88 5.42 -1.94
C HIS A 74 7.09 6.95 -1.92
N GLY A 75 7.76 7.49 -0.91
CA GLY A 75 7.98 8.93 -0.76
C GLY A 75 6.69 9.74 -0.89
N THR A 76 6.66 10.66 -1.85
CA THR A 76 5.52 11.55 -2.13
C THR A 76 4.84 11.21 -3.46
N LEU A 77 4.96 9.97 -3.92
CA LEU A 77 4.31 9.52 -5.16
C LEU A 77 2.78 9.53 -5.01
N ILE A 78 2.10 9.74 -6.13
CA ILE A 78 0.63 9.68 -6.20
C ILE A 78 0.17 8.26 -6.57
N THR A 79 -0.98 7.85 -6.04
CA THR A 79 -1.71 6.65 -6.49
C THR A 79 -2.33 6.92 -7.87
N ARG A 80 -1.50 6.86 -8.93
CA ARG A 80 -1.84 7.34 -10.29
C ARG A 80 -3.14 6.74 -10.84
N TYR A 81 -3.37 5.44 -10.63
CA TYR A 81 -4.56 4.78 -11.14
C TYR A 81 -5.85 5.34 -10.51
N GLN A 82 -5.87 5.45 -9.18
CA GLN A 82 -6.99 6.05 -8.45
C GLN A 82 -7.16 7.53 -8.78
N TYR A 83 -6.07 8.27 -8.95
CA TYR A 83 -6.14 9.66 -9.40
C TYR A 83 -6.80 9.79 -10.78
N GLY A 84 -6.45 8.91 -11.74
CA GLY A 84 -7.09 8.87 -13.05
C GLY A 84 -8.59 8.61 -12.97
N GLN A 85 -9.00 7.59 -12.22
CA GLN A 85 -10.42 7.28 -12.01
C GLN A 85 -11.18 8.44 -11.36
N ALA A 86 -10.56 9.14 -10.40
CA ALA A 86 -11.17 10.32 -9.77
C ALA A 86 -11.36 11.47 -10.77
N MET A 87 -10.40 11.69 -11.67
CA MET A 87 -10.48 12.70 -12.72
C MET A 87 -11.56 12.36 -13.76
N GLU A 88 -11.69 11.09 -14.14
CA GLU A 88 -12.77 10.63 -15.04
C GLU A 88 -14.14 10.86 -14.42
N ALA A 89 -14.32 10.44 -13.15
CA ALA A 89 -15.55 10.64 -12.40
C ALA A 89 -15.90 12.14 -12.24
N ALA A 90 -14.91 13.00 -11.99
CA ALA A 90 -15.10 14.44 -11.86
C ALA A 90 -15.45 15.13 -13.19
N ASN A 91 -14.91 14.64 -14.31
CA ASN A 91 -15.15 15.19 -15.64
C ASN A 91 -16.42 14.63 -16.31
N GLY A 92 -17.12 13.69 -15.66
CA GLY A 92 -18.38 13.12 -16.16
C GLY A 92 -18.22 12.29 -17.44
N MET A 93 -17.03 11.72 -17.67
CA MET A 93 -16.77 10.77 -18.77
C MET A 93 -16.95 9.33 -18.30
#